data_AF-A0A497REG3-F1
#
_entry.id   AF-A0A497REG3-F1
#
_cell.length_a   1.000
_cell.length_b   1.000
_cell.length_c   1.000
_cell.angle_alpha   90.00
_cell.angle_beta   90.00
_cell.angle_gamma   90.00
#
_symmetry.space_group_name_H-M   'P 1'
#
loop_
_entity.id
_entity.type
_entity.pdbx_description
1 polymer ?
#
loop_
_entity_poly.entity_id
_entity_poly.type
_entity_poly.pdbx_seq_one_letter_code
_entity_poly.pdbx_strand_id
1 'polypeptide(L)' 'MGMSKVTYKFQITIPKKVRERFNLKEEDMIVFIEEDGKLIIARSTEV' A
#
# COMPACT_ATOMS: atom_id res chain seq x y z
N MET A 1 -10.71 -4.72 -6.09
CA MET A 1 -9.80 -4.71 -4.93
C MET A 1 -9.90 -3.39 -4.13
N GLY A 2 -11.09 -2.78 -4.09
CA GLY A 2 -11.33 -1.54 -3.33
C GLY A 2 -10.85 -0.28 -4.05
N MET A 3 -11.41 0.86 -3.67
CA MET A 3 -10.89 2.19 -3.94
C MET A 3 -10.74 2.87 -2.58
N SER A 4 -9.69 3.66 -2.42
CA SER A 4 -9.45 4.42 -1.20
C SER A 4 -9.32 5.90 -1.55
N LYS A 5 -9.93 6.75 -0.72
CA LYS A 5 -9.78 8.20 -0.84
C LYS A 5 -8.49 8.63 -0.15
N VAL A 6 -7.76 9.54 -0.78
CA VAL A 6 -6.64 10.24 -0.15
C VAL A 6 -7.19 11.18 0.91
N THR A 7 -6.72 11.06 2.15
CA THR A 7 -7.13 11.94 3.25
C THR A 7 -6.47 13.32 3.12
N TYR A 8 -6.92 14.29 3.92
CA TYR A 8 -6.31 15.64 3.95
C TYR A 8 -4.83 15.64 4.38
N LYS A 9 -4.35 14.56 5.03
CA LYS A 9 -2.95 14.35 5.39
C LYS A 9 -2.18 13.53 4.36
N PHE A 10 -2.71 13.38 3.15
CA PHE A 10 -2.12 12.56 2.08
C PHE A 10 -1.96 11.08 2.45
N GLN A 11 -2.74 10.58 3.42
CA GLN A 11 -2.74 9.17 3.78
C GLN A 11 -3.75 8.41 2.92
N ILE A 12 -3.45 7.16 2.60
CA ILE A 12 -4.36 6.24 1.92
C ILE A 12 -4.62 5.07 2.87
N THR A 13 -5.89 4.77 3.11
CA THR A 13 -6.26 3.61 3.94
C THR A 13 -6.19 2.35 3.10
N ILE A 14 -5.46 1.34 3.57
CA ILE A 14 -5.49 0.00 2.96
C ILE A 14 -6.72 -0.75 3.47
N PRO A 15 -7.73 -1.05 2.62
CA PRO A 15 -8.95 -1.71 3.06
C PRO A 15 -8.66 -3.08 3.68
N LYS A 16 -9.50 -3.51 4.63
CA LYS A 16 -9.34 -4.79 5.35
C LYS A 16 -9.07 -5.98 4.40
N LYS A 17 -9.82 -6.08 3.31
CA LYS A 17 -9.67 -7.13 2.29
C LYS A 17 -8.28 -7.18 1.65
N VAL A 18 -7.62 -6.03 1.48
CA VAL A 18 -6.25 -5.95 0.94
C VAL A 18 -5.25 -6.31 2.03
N ARG A 19 -5.41 -5.78 3.25
CA ARG A 19 -4.56 -6.13 4.39
C ARG A 19 -4.53 -7.63 4.67
N GLU A 20 -5.69 -8.29 4.68
CA GLU A 20 -5.79 -9.73 4.91
C GLU A 20 -5.16 -10.55 3.76
N ARG A 21 -5.38 -10.13 2.51
CA ARG A 21 -4.85 -10.84 1.34
C ARG A 21 -3.33 -10.80 1.26
N PHE A 22 -2.74 -9.66 1.60
CA PHE A 22 -1.29 -9.45 1.58
C PHE A 22 -0.65 -9.61 2.96
N ASN A 23 -1.43 -10.02 3.96
CA ASN A 23 -1.03 -10.21 5.36
C ASN A 23 -0.23 -9.02 5.93
N LEU A 24 -0.68 -7.80 5.63
CA LEU A 24 -0.02 -6.55 6.03
C LEU A 24 -0.21 -6.29 7.53
N LYS A 25 0.89 -6.00 8.22
CA LYS A 25 0.94 -5.69 9.64
C LYS A 25 1.35 -4.24 9.89
N GLU A 26 1.10 -3.75 11.10
CA GLU A 26 1.41 -2.36 11.47
C GLU A 26 2.91 -2.02 11.44
N GLU A 27 3.77 -3.03 11.56
CA GLU A 27 5.24 -2.89 11.51
C GLU A 27 5.81 -3.06 10.09
N ASP A 28 4.98 -3.37 9.10
CA ASP A 28 5.48 -3.57 7.74
C ASP A 28 5.92 -2.23 7.14
N MET A 29 7.19 -2.17 6.75
CA MET A 29 7.71 -1.08 5.94
C MET A 29 7.30 -1.26 4.49
N ILE A 30 6.78 -0.18 3.93
CA ILE A 30 6.24 -0.12 2.57
C ILE A 30 7.13 0.79 1.73
N VAL A 31 7.49 0.32 0.55
CA VAL A 31 8.25 1.07 -0.45
C VAL A 31 7.34 1.48 -1.59
N PHE A 32 7.63 2.67 -2.14
CA PHE A 32 6.95 3.23 -3.29
C PHE A 32 7.89 3.12 -4.48
N ILE A 33 7.46 2.39 -5.51
CA ILE A 33 8.24 2.13 -6.71
C ILE A 33 7.48 2.74 -7.89
N GLU A 34 8.18 3.44 -8.76
CA GLU A 34 7.65 3.91 -10.03
C GLU A 34 8.10 2.95 -11.14
N GLU A 35 7.14 2.27 -11.77
CA GLU A 35 7.39 1.34 -12.88
C GLU A 35 6.35 1.61 -13.97
N ASP A 36 6.81 1.87 -15.20
CA ASP A 36 5.97 2.15 -16.36
C ASP A 36 4.90 3.25 -16.13
N GLY A 37 5.26 4.30 -15.38
CA GLY A 37 4.36 5.41 -15.03
C GLY A 37 3.25 5.03 -14.04
N LYS A 38 3.37 3.87 -13.39
CA LYS A 38 2.47 3.43 -12.31
C LYS A 38 3.19 3.49 -10.98
N LEU A 39 2.46 3.93 -9.96
CA LEU A 39 2.90 3.84 -8.57
C LEU A 39 2.59 2.45 -8.03
N ILE A 40 3.63 1.66 -7.78
CA ILE A 40 3.56 0.35 -7.16
C ILE A 40 3.94 0.49 -5.69
N ILE A 41 3.19 -0.21 -4.84
CA ILE A 41 3.42 -0.28 -3.41
C ILE A 41 3.84 -1.72 -3.10
N ALA A 42 5.04 -1.90 -2.55
CA ALA A 42 5.59 -3.20 -2.19
C ALA A 42 6.12 -3.21 -0.76
N ARG A 43 6.39 -4.39 -0.19
CA ARG A 43 7.06 -4.47 1.11
C ARG A 43 8.55 -4.21 0.94
N SER A 44 9.15 -3.54 1.92
CA SER A 44 10.59 -3.24 1.93
C SER A 44 11.44 -4.51 1.85
N THR A 45 10.96 -5.63 2.41
CA THR A 45 11.67 -6.93 2.37
C THR A 45 11.62 -7.63 1.00
N GLU A 46 10.82 -7.12 0.06
CA GLU A 46 10.67 -7.67 -1.30
C GLU A 46 11.49 -6.90 -2.34
N VAL A 47 12.31 -5.93 -1.90
CA VAL A 47 13.25 -5.14 -2.71
C VAL A 47 14.68 -5.41 -2.29
#